data_AF-A0AA36HJ93-F1
#
_entry.id   AF-A0AA36HJ93-F1
#
_cell.length_a   1.000
_cell.length_b   1.000
_cell.length_c   1.000
_cell.angle_alpha   90.00
_cell.angle_beta   90.00
_cell.angle_gamma   90.00
#
_symmetry.space_group_name_H-M   'P 1'
#
loop_
_entity.id
_entity.type
_entity.pdbx_description
1 polymer ?
#
loop_
_entity_poly.entity_id
_entity_poly.type
_entity_poly.pdbx_seq_one_letter_code
_entity_poly.pdbx_strand_id
1 'polypeptide(L)'
;MVSGPEMEPDVLPVFYYNDLLLSRIGDTIGLNLFEPRYLEMCRRLAADPRFLFMPNFQDYHCRPGDVGFVVRLTGLWPQARGRAFGVQGFAERLVAVACSWEEPDTEGLHCAQFWALDPKKAPLQEQEFWALLQAMKQSGWQMDPESFSRLHFSHLQVPGTDVLFSSNWQNQTFVLAFLASPEAERCFVDTWLAAQPALAAPRLSGPAFLEALQRFPGLAKGVPLDEVMAEMRQFVAADPEALRSLLCLAEGDDLAKRDPLRVPQELWRQLLARLRLARVENMPARMDTARLELGLLDGPGGLEISRSEACPKTIGVLMTNGRNVELWSRPEDVEVTEESARSALMELNWKLNRLRLAVVQRARRQHLRPLALLEDDAAYLVFSFVAERPPSDE
;
A
#
# COMPACT_ATOMS: atom_id res chain seq x y z
N MET A 1 -6.78 -2.34 28.28
CA MET A 1 -7.80 -2.66 27.26
C MET A 1 -7.09 -2.54 25.92
N VAL A 2 -6.90 -3.63 25.19
CA VAL A 2 -6.33 -3.57 23.83
C VAL A 2 -7.46 -3.05 22.95
N SER A 3 -7.33 -1.84 22.40
CA SER A 3 -8.23 -1.37 21.35
C SER A 3 -8.19 -2.41 20.23
N GLY A 4 -9.36 -2.92 19.84
CA GLY A 4 -9.42 -3.83 18.70
C GLY A 4 -8.83 -3.17 17.45
N PRO A 5 -8.43 -3.94 16.44
CA PRO A 5 -7.83 -3.35 15.26
C PRO A 5 -8.78 -2.35 14.60
N GLU A 6 -8.23 -1.18 14.25
CA GLU A 6 -8.92 -0.10 13.56
C GLU A 6 -9.06 -0.43 12.07
N MET A 7 -10.16 0.01 11.44
CA MET A 7 -10.36 -0.15 9.99
C MET A 7 -9.52 0.87 9.24
N GLU A 8 -9.04 0.49 8.05
CA GLU A 8 -8.44 1.43 7.11
C GLU A 8 -9.58 2.18 6.40
N PRO A 9 -9.80 3.48 6.64
CA PRO A 9 -11.03 4.18 6.24
C PRO A 9 -11.20 4.31 4.72
N ASP A 10 -10.08 4.23 3.99
CA ASP A 10 -10.01 4.36 2.54
C ASP A 10 -9.78 3.01 1.83
N VAL A 11 -10.06 1.90 2.52
CA VAL A 11 -10.08 0.55 1.93
C VAL A 11 -11.49 -0.01 1.97
N LEU A 12 -12.02 -0.34 0.80
CA LEU A 12 -13.40 -0.82 0.64
C LEU A 12 -13.47 -1.98 -0.35
N PRO A 13 -14.47 -2.88 -0.20
CA PRO A 13 -14.73 -3.91 -1.19
C PRO A 13 -15.27 -3.30 -2.49
N VAL A 14 -14.98 -3.95 -3.61
CA VAL A 14 -15.28 -3.45 -4.96
C VAL A 14 -16.44 -4.24 -5.57
N PHE A 15 -17.44 -3.52 -6.04
CA PHE A 15 -18.48 -4.01 -6.93
C PHE A 15 -18.23 -3.48 -8.35
N TYR A 16 -18.00 -4.40 -9.28
CA TYR A 16 -17.83 -4.07 -10.68
C TYR A 16 -19.16 -4.15 -11.42
N TYR A 17 -19.37 -3.21 -12.34
CA TYR A 17 -20.53 -3.25 -13.21
C TYR A 17 -20.18 -2.71 -14.59
N ASN A 18 -20.71 -3.36 -15.62
CA ASN A 18 -20.47 -3.01 -17.01
C ASN A 18 -21.50 -1.99 -17.53
N ASP A 19 -21.83 -1.00 -16.72
CA ASP A 19 -22.75 0.07 -17.06
C ASP A 19 -22.41 1.35 -16.26
N LEU A 20 -22.80 2.49 -16.79
CA LEU A 20 -22.69 3.80 -16.13
C LEU A 20 -23.94 4.08 -15.27
N LEU A 21 -24.35 3.09 -14.48
CA LEU A 21 -25.50 3.21 -13.56
C LEU A 21 -25.32 4.39 -12.59
N LEU A 22 -24.06 4.65 -12.21
CA LEU A 22 -23.66 5.84 -11.47
C LEU A 22 -22.80 6.71 -12.38
N SER A 23 -23.24 7.94 -12.59
CA SER A 23 -22.57 8.92 -13.46
C SER A 23 -22.08 10.16 -12.69
N ARG A 24 -22.70 10.44 -11.54
CA ARG A 24 -22.39 11.59 -10.68
C ARG A 24 -22.68 11.29 -9.22
N ILE A 25 -22.08 12.10 -8.35
CA ILE A 25 -22.42 12.10 -6.91
C ILE A 25 -23.92 12.39 -6.73
N GLY A 26 -24.55 11.63 -5.84
CA GLY A 26 -25.97 11.69 -5.54
C GLY A 26 -26.83 10.70 -6.35
N ASP A 27 -26.31 10.13 -7.44
CA ASP A 27 -27.03 9.08 -8.16
C ASP A 27 -27.31 7.88 -7.25
N THR A 28 -28.50 7.30 -7.35
CA THR A 28 -28.94 6.19 -6.49
C THR A 28 -28.75 4.85 -7.19
N ILE A 29 -28.43 3.82 -6.42
CA ILE A 29 -28.23 2.46 -6.91
C ILE A 29 -29.06 1.47 -6.08
N GLY A 30 -29.60 0.46 -6.76
CA GLY A 30 -30.24 -0.69 -6.14
C GLY A 30 -29.76 -1.97 -6.80
N LEU A 31 -29.21 -2.90 -6.03
CA LEU A 31 -28.69 -4.16 -6.56
C LEU A 31 -29.30 -5.34 -5.81
N ASN A 32 -29.36 -6.49 -6.50
CA ASN A 32 -29.65 -7.78 -5.91
C ASN A 32 -28.41 -8.66 -6.06
N LEU A 33 -27.72 -8.90 -4.95
CA LEU A 33 -26.42 -9.56 -4.92
C LEU A 33 -26.58 -11.01 -4.47
N PHE A 34 -26.18 -11.94 -5.31
CA PHE A 34 -26.31 -13.39 -5.06
C PHE A 34 -25.01 -14.17 -5.30
N GLU A 35 -24.02 -13.58 -5.97
CA GLU A 35 -22.70 -14.22 -6.13
C GLU A 35 -21.99 -14.35 -4.78
N PRO A 36 -21.32 -15.48 -4.49
CA PRO A 36 -20.69 -15.75 -3.20
C PRO A 36 -19.77 -14.63 -2.70
N ARG A 37 -18.88 -14.09 -3.55
CA ARG A 37 -18.02 -12.95 -3.23
C ARG A 37 -18.80 -11.71 -2.76
N TYR A 38 -19.95 -11.45 -3.36
CA TYR A 38 -20.80 -10.31 -2.98
C TYR A 38 -21.66 -10.59 -1.75
N LEU A 39 -21.94 -11.85 -1.43
CA LEU A 39 -22.49 -12.21 -0.13
C LEU A 39 -21.49 -11.88 0.99
N GLU A 40 -20.20 -12.14 0.78
CA GLU A 40 -19.14 -11.75 1.72
C GLU A 40 -19.01 -10.23 1.83
N MET A 41 -19.03 -9.52 0.69
CA MET A 41 -19.12 -8.05 0.69
C MET A 41 -20.29 -7.55 1.55
N CYS A 42 -21.48 -8.13 1.41
CA CYS A 42 -22.66 -7.74 2.19
C CYS A 42 -22.51 -7.98 3.70
N ARG A 43 -21.73 -8.99 4.12
CA ARG A 43 -21.43 -9.21 5.54
C ARG A 43 -20.53 -8.10 6.08
N ARG A 44 -19.54 -7.67 5.30
CA ARG A 44 -18.63 -6.56 5.66
C ARG A 44 -19.36 -5.23 5.73
N LEU A 45 -20.35 -5.05 4.86
CA LEU A 45 -21.21 -3.87 4.83
C LEU A 45 -21.99 -3.63 6.13
N ALA A 46 -22.11 -4.64 7.00
CA ALA A 46 -22.68 -4.48 8.33
C ALA A 46 -21.76 -3.68 9.28
N ALA A 47 -20.45 -3.75 9.09
CA ALA A 47 -19.46 -3.00 9.88
C ALA A 47 -19.14 -1.63 9.25
N ASP A 48 -19.06 -1.57 7.92
CA ASP A 48 -18.87 -0.33 7.17
C ASP A 48 -19.87 -0.28 6.00
N PRO A 49 -20.92 0.55 6.04
CA PRO A 49 -21.99 0.57 5.03
C PRO A 49 -21.56 1.25 3.72
N ARG A 50 -20.32 1.04 3.28
CA ARG A 50 -19.72 1.62 2.08
C ARG A 50 -19.08 0.53 1.22
N PHE A 51 -19.14 0.70 -0.09
CA PHE A 51 -18.38 -0.09 -1.06
C PHE A 51 -17.96 0.79 -2.24
N LEU A 52 -17.04 0.30 -3.06
CA LEU A 52 -16.62 0.95 -4.30
C LEU A 52 -17.43 0.42 -5.48
N PHE A 53 -18.15 1.30 -6.16
CA PHE A 53 -18.70 1.02 -7.47
C PHE A 53 -17.68 1.39 -8.54
N MET A 54 -17.24 0.40 -9.31
CA MET A 54 -16.27 0.58 -10.39
C MET A 54 -16.90 0.22 -11.73
N PRO A 55 -17.15 1.20 -12.62
CA PRO A 55 -17.52 0.87 -13.99
C PRO A 55 -16.34 0.16 -14.65
N ASN A 56 -16.55 -1.03 -15.19
CA ASN A 56 -15.52 -1.76 -15.93
C ASN A 56 -16.17 -2.59 -17.06
N PHE A 57 -15.76 -2.29 -18.30
CA PHE A 57 -16.31 -2.89 -19.52
C PHE A 57 -15.38 -3.96 -20.13
N GLN A 58 -14.27 -4.30 -19.48
CA GLN A 58 -13.20 -5.10 -20.06
C GLN A 58 -13.06 -6.44 -19.36
N ASP A 59 -12.64 -6.42 -18.10
CA ASP A 59 -12.10 -7.59 -17.41
C ASP A 59 -12.55 -7.71 -15.95
N TYR A 60 -13.32 -6.75 -15.42
CA TYR A 60 -13.75 -6.74 -14.02
C TYR A 60 -12.57 -6.69 -13.02
N HIS A 61 -11.45 -6.06 -13.41
CA HIS A 61 -10.34 -5.71 -12.51
C HIS A 61 -10.13 -4.19 -12.51
N CYS A 62 -10.11 -3.57 -11.34
CA CYS A 62 -9.65 -2.18 -11.27
C CYS A 62 -8.13 -2.15 -11.23
N ARG A 63 -7.58 -1.07 -11.77
CA ARG A 63 -6.16 -0.74 -11.75
C ARG A 63 -5.98 0.60 -11.07
N PRO A 64 -4.81 0.91 -10.52
CA PRO A 64 -4.58 2.24 -9.99
C PRO A 64 -4.81 3.33 -11.04
N GLY A 65 -5.48 4.38 -10.61
CA GLY A 65 -5.97 5.48 -11.44
C GLY A 65 -7.32 5.24 -12.10
N ASP A 66 -7.87 4.02 -12.08
CA ASP A 66 -9.27 3.83 -12.48
C ASP A 66 -10.20 4.58 -11.53
N VAL A 67 -11.28 5.14 -12.07
CA VAL A 67 -12.16 6.07 -11.36
C VAL A 67 -13.54 5.44 -11.14
N GLY A 68 -14.07 5.60 -9.93
CA GLY A 68 -15.39 5.12 -9.57
C GLY A 68 -16.00 5.94 -8.44
N PHE A 69 -16.95 5.32 -7.73
CA PHE A 69 -17.68 5.99 -6.67
C PHE A 69 -17.63 5.18 -5.37
N VAL A 70 -17.42 5.87 -4.25
CA VAL A 70 -17.84 5.33 -2.95
C VAL A 70 -19.34 5.41 -2.90
N VAL A 71 -19.99 4.26 -2.76
CA VAL A 71 -21.43 4.16 -2.55
C VAL A 71 -21.68 3.98 -1.07
N ARG A 72 -22.53 4.83 -0.50
CA ARG A 72 -23.02 4.67 0.87
C ARG A 72 -24.39 4.01 0.85
N LEU A 73 -24.54 2.94 1.63
CA LEU A 73 -25.80 2.24 1.76
C LEU A 73 -26.81 3.03 2.58
N THR A 74 -28.04 3.02 2.11
CA THR A 74 -29.24 3.44 2.83
C THR A 74 -30.09 2.25 3.28
N GLY A 75 -29.89 1.08 2.66
CA GLY A 75 -30.56 -0.15 3.06
C GLY A 75 -29.78 -1.40 2.62
N LEU A 76 -29.80 -2.40 3.50
CA LEU A 76 -29.28 -3.75 3.27
C LEU A 76 -30.27 -4.73 3.89
N TRP A 77 -30.81 -5.66 3.10
CA TRP A 77 -31.72 -6.68 3.62
C TRP A 77 -31.46 -8.06 2.99
N PRO A 78 -31.50 -9.13 3.79
CA PRO A 78 -31.38 -10.48 3.26
C PRO A 78 -32.61 -10.84 2.44
N GLN A 79 -32.38 -11.54 1.33
CA GLN A 79 -33.39 -12.10 0.45
C GLN A 79 -33.17 -13.61 0.30
N ALA A 80 -34.17 -14.33 -0.22
CA ALA A 80 -34.06 -15.76 -0.51
C ALA A 80 -33.48 -16.61 0.65
N ARG A 81 -33.90 -16.31 1.90
CA ARG A 81 -33.40 -16.94 3.13
C ARG A 81 -31.88 -16.78 3.34
N GLY A 82 -31.33 -15.61 2.98
CA GLY A 82 -29.91 -15.28 3.15
C GLY A 82 -29.00 -15.74 2.01
N ARG A 83 -29.57 -16.24 0.90
CA ARG A 83 -28.82 -16.60 -0.31
C ARG A 83 -28.60 -15.43 -1.28
N ALA A 84 -29.24 -14.31 -0.99
CA ALA A 84 -29.07 -13.07 -1.71
C ALA A 84 -29.26 -11.90 -0.76
N PHE A 85 -28.78 -10.72 -1.16
CA PHE A 85 -29.00 -9.46 -0.46
C PHE A 85 -29.54 -8.42 -1.43
N GLY A 86 -30.60 -7.72 -1.02
CA GLY A 86 -30.98 -6.47 -1.65
C GLY A 86 -30.19 -5.34 -1.00
N VAL A 87 -29.56 -4.50 -1.83
CA VAL A 87 -28.84 -3.32 -1.39
C VAL A 87 -29.40 -2.08 -2.05
N GLN A 88 -29.46 -0.98 -1.32
CA GLN A 88 -29.78 0.35 -1.81
C GLN A 88 -28.79 1.37 -1.25
N GLY A 89 -28.41 2.33 -2.08
CA GLY A 89 -27.48 3.38 -1.67
C GLY A 89 -27.41 4.51 -2.68
N PHE A 90 -26.45 5.40 -2.47
CA PHE A 90 -26.16 6.51 -3.36
C PHE A 90 -24.67 6.74 -3.51
N ALA A 91 -24.25 7.27 -4.66
CA ALA A 91 -22.89 7.71 -4.92
C ALA A 91 -22.55 8.90 -4.00
N GLU A 92 -21.70 8.67 -3.01
CA GLU A 92 -21.32 9.69 -2.04
C GLU A 92 -20.12 10.51 -2.54
N ARG A 93 -19.13 9.85 -3.13
CA ARG A 93 -17.83 10.45 -3.43
C ARG A 93 -17.25 9.87 -4.71
N LEU A 94 -16.64 10.73 -5.53
CA LEU A 94 -15.82 10.33 -6.66
C LEU A 94 -14.42 9.97 -6.18
N VAL A 95 -13.88 8.83 -6.61
CA VAL A 95 -12.59 8.32 -6.13
C VAL A 95 -11.77 7.70 -7.25
N ALA A 96 -10.45 7.66 -7.10
CA ALA A 96 -9.55 6.88 -7.94
C ALA A 96 -8.92 5.74 -7.12
N VAL A 97 -8.73 4.58 -7.74
CA VAL A 97 -8.06 3.45 -7.12
C VAL A 97 -6.58 3.78 -6.92
N ALA A 98 -6.07 3.51 -5.72
CA ALA A 98 -4.66 3.63 -5.37
C ALA A 98 -3.93 2.29 -5.50
N CYS A 99 -4.54 1.23 -4.96
CA CYS A 99 -4.08 -0.15 -5.03
C CYS A 99 -5.32 -1.04 -4.92
N SER A 100 -5.28 -2.21 -5.56
CA SER A 100 -6.34 -3.21 -5.50
C SER A 100 -5.75 -4.60 -5.39
N TRP A 101 -6.47 -5.49 -4.71
CA TRP A 101 -6.09 -6.90 -4.56
C TRP A 101 -7.34 -7.77 -4.48
N GLU A 102 -7.18 -9.05 -4.77
CA GLU A 102 -8.17 -10.06 -4.45
C GLU A 102 -7.97 -10.53 -3.00
N GLU A 103 -9.05 -10.50 -2.24
CA GLU A 103 -9.01 -10.93 -0.86
C GLU A 103 -9.00 -12.46 -0.73
N PRO A 104 -8.10 -13.06 0.07
CA PRO A 104 -8.03 -14.50 0.24
C PRO A 104 -9.35 -15.12 0.72
N ASP A 105 -9.65 -16.34 0.26
CA ASP A 105 -10.80 -17.14 0.71
C ASP A 105 -12.19 -16.50 0.51
N THR A 106 -12.30 -15.51 -0.39
CA THR A 106 -13.56 -14.79 -0.67
C THR A 106 -14.17 -15.07 -2.05
N GLU A 107 -13.67 -16.07 -2.76
CA GLU A 107 -14.11 -16.43 -4.12
C GLU A 107 -14.02 -15.24 -5.11
N GLY A 108 -12.93 -14.46 -5.05
CA GLY A 108 -12.72 -13.33 -5.96
C GLY A 108 -13.34 -12.01 -5.52
N LEU A 109 -13.52 -11.76 -4.22
CA LEU A 109 -13.89 -10.42 -3.75
C LEU A 109 -12.66 -9.51 -3.85
N HIS A 110 -12.74 -8.50 -4.71
CA HIS A 110 -11.69 -7.50 -4.77
C HIS A 110 -11.91 -6.44 -3.68
N CYS A 111 -10.80 -6.01 -3.09
CA CYS A 111 -10.73 -4.83 -2.25
C CYS A 111 -9.81 -3.81 -2.91
N ALA A 112 -10.02 -2.53 -2.60
CA ALA A 112 -9.14 -1.48 -3.08
C ALA A 112 -8.97 -0.37 -2.05
N GLN A 113 -7.74 0.14 -1.98
CA GLN A 113 -7.46 1.45 -1.43
C GLN A 113 -7.78 2.52 -2.48
N PHE A 114 -8.28 3.68 -2.06
CA PHE A 114 -8.62 4.76 -2.98
C PHE A 114 -8.16 6.15 -2.52
N TRP A 115 -8.11 7.08 -3.47
CA TRP A 115 -7.95 8.51 -3.24
C TRP A 115 -9.26 9.23 -3.53
N ALA A 116 -9.66 10.14 -2.63
CA ALA A 116 -10.76 11.05 -2.90
C ALA A 116 -10.41 12.00 -4.06
N LEU A 117 -11.32 12.16 -5.01
CA LEU A 117 -11.18 13.11 -6.12
C LEU A 117 -12.04 14.35 -5.88
N ASP A 118 -11.62 15.47 -6.45
CA ASP A 118 -12.43 16.67 -6.48
C ASP A 118 -13.47 16.56 -7.61
N PRO A 119 -14.78 16.49 -7.32
CA PRO A 119 -15.81 16.35 -8.34
C PRO A 119 -15.97 17.59 -9.22
N LYS A 120 -15.37 18.73 -8.87
CA LYS A 120 -15.40 19.95 -9.68
C LYS A 120 -14.40 19.90 -10.84
N LYS A 121 -13.40 19.02 -10.75
CA LYS A 121 -12.35 18.88 -11.76
C LYS A 121 -12.85 17.98 -12.89
N ALA A 122 -13.04 18.59 -14.04
CA ALA A 122 -13.61 17.91 -15.20
C ALA A 122 -12.59 16.93 -15.82
N PRO A 123 -13.04 15.73 -16.25
CA PRO A 123 -12.21 14.85 -17.06
C PRO A 123 -11.93 15.48 -18.43
N LEU A 124 -10.90 14.98 -19.10
CA LEU A 124 -10.64 15.26 -20.51
C LEU A 124 -11.64 14.52 -21.39
N GLN A 125 -12.03 15.17 -22.48
CA GLN A 125 -12.72 14.50 -23.59
C GLN A 125 -11.72 13.65 -24.39
N GLU A 126 -12.24 12.69 -25.15
CA GLU A 126 -11.42 11.77 -25.95
C GLU A 126 -10.41 12.51 -26.85
N GLN A 127 -10.82 13.56 -27.56
CA GLN A 127 -9.92 14.34 -28.42
C GLN A 127 -8.81 15.05 -27.63
N GLU A 128 -9.16 15.63 -26.48
CA GLU A 128 -8.21 16.31 -25.58
C GLU A 128 -7.18 15.31 -25.03
N PHE A 129 -7.64 14.13 -24.63
CA PHE A 129 -6.79 13.05 -24.16
C PHE A 129 -5.81 12.59 -25.23
N TRP A 130 -6.28 12.30 -26.45
CA TRP A 130 -5.39 11.84 -27.53
C TRP A 130 -4.38 12.91 -27.95
N ALA A 131 -4.77 14.19 -27.99
CA ALA A 131 -3.85 15.29 -28.26
C ALA A 131 -2.76 15.40 -27.17
N LEU A 132 -3.15 15.35 -25.90
CA LEU A 132 -2.21 15.37 -24.76
C LEU A 132 -1.27 14.16 -24.81
N LEU A 133 -1.79 12.96 -25.06
CA LEU A 133 -1.00 11.75 -25.12
C LEU A 133 0.09 11.81 -26.21
N GLN A 134 -0.25 12.37 -27.38
CA GLN A 134 0.72 12.57 -28.46
C GLN A 134 1.78 13.61 -28.09
N ALA A 135 1.37 14.73 -27.49
CA ALA A 135 2.31 15.75 -27.02
C ALA A 135 3.25 15.19 -25.94
N MET A 136 2.74 14.41 -24.98
CA MET A 136 3.54 13.76 -23.94
C MET A 136 4.65 12.90 -24.55
N LYS A 137 4.33 12.06 -25.53
CA LYS A 137 5.32 11.22 -26.22
C LYS A 137 6.42 12.05 -26.93
N GLN A 138 6.08 13.24 -27.41
CA GLN A 138 7.02 14.15 -28.07
C GLN A 138 7.86 14.96 -27.07
N SER A 139 7.33 15.20 -25.87
CA SER A 139 7.95 16.01 -24.81
C SER A 139 8.77 15.20 -23.80
N GLY A 140 9.17 13.97 -24.13
CA GLY A 140 10.06 13.18 -23.27
C GLY A 140 9.37 12.45 -22.11
N TRP A 141 8.04 12.36 -22.13
CA TRP A 141 7.31 11.46 -21.24
C TRP A 141 7.43 10.03 -21.72
N GLN A 142 7.71 9.11 -20.80
CA GLN A 142 7.76 7.69 -21.07
C GLN A 142 6.58 7.00 -20.41
N MET A 143 5.91 6.15 -21.19
CA MET A 143 4.95 5.21 -20.66
C MET A 143 5.72 4.10 -19.97
N ASP A 144 5.36 3.79 -18.73
CA ASP A 144 5.95 2.68 -18.01
C ASP A 144 5.31 1.36 -18.48
N PRO A 145 6.03 0.50 -19.23
CA PRO A 145 5.46 -0.73 -19.77
C PRO A 145 5.20 -1.79 -18.68
N GLU A 146 5.83 -1.65 -17.52
CA GLU A 146 5.69 -2.53 -16.36
C GLU A 146 4.68 -1.98 -15.35
N SER A 147 4.04 -0.85 -15.65
CA SER A 147 3.08 -0.23 -14.75
C SER A 147 1.76 -0.99 -14.64
N PHE A 148 1.24 -1.00 -13.42
CA PHE A 148 -0.07 -1.45 -13.01
C PHE A 148 -1.23 -0.76 -13.76
N SER A 149 -1.00 0.44 -14.30
CA SER A 149 -1.96 1.15 -15.14
C SER A 149 -1.49 1.15 -16.59
N ARG A 150 -2.40 0.82 -17.51
CA ARG A 150 -2.11 0.84 -18.96
C ARG A 150 -1.68 2.22 -19.47
N LEU A 151 -1.89 3.28 -18.69
CA LEU A 151 -1.64 4.66 -19.05
C LEU A 151 -0.93 5.42 -17.91
N HIS A 152 0.15 4.84 -17.38
CA HIS A 152 1.07 5.51 -16.47
C HIS A 152 2.25 6.09 -17.24
N PHE A 153 2.51 7.37 -17.03
CA PHE A 153 3.61 8.11 -17.61
C PHE A 153 4.50 8.70 -16.53
N SER A 154 5.81 8.62 -16.74
CA SER A 154 6.82 9.33 -15.97
C SER A 154 7.63 10.26 -16.87
N HIS A 155 8.15 11.36 -16.31
CA HIS A 155 8.98 12.29 -17.07
C HIS A 155 10.48 12.00 -16.89
N LEU A 156 11.20 11.78 -17.99
CA LEU A 156 12.62 11.40 -17.96
C LEU A 156 13.54 12.41 -17.27
N GLN A 157 13.28 13.70 -17.49
CA GLN A 157 14.18 14.77 -17.03
C GLN A 157 13.76 15.38 -15.69
N VAL A 158 12.55 15.06 -15.21
CA VAL A 158 12.00 15.65 -13.98
C VAL A 158 11.58 14.51 -13.04
N PRO A 159 12.52 13.96 -12.27
CA PRO A 159 12.27 12.83 -11.38
C PRO A 159 11.12 13.07 -10.39
N GLY A 160 10.41 11.99 -10.03
CA GLY A 160 9.28 12.07 -9.11
C GLY A 160 8.04 12.72 -9.72
N THR A 161 7.92 12.72 -11.04
CA THR A 161 6.73 13.19 -11.75
C THR A 161 6.01 12.01 -12.38
N ASP A 162 4.77 11.79 -11.97
CA ASP A 162 3.94 10.69 -12.43
C ASP A 162 2.56 11.18 -12.86
N VAL A 163 2.10 10.69 -14.00
CA VAL A 163 0.75 10.96 -14.51
C VAL A 163 0.07 9.63 -14.80
N LEU A 164 -1.10 9.44 -14.22
CA LEU A 164 -1.99 8.32 -14.47
C LEU A 164 -3.23 8.81 -15.23
N PHE A 165 -3.64 8.07 -16.25
CA PHE A 165 -4.91 8.30 -16.93
C PHE A 165 -5.88 7.17 -16.59
N SER A 166 -7.11 7.53 -16.22
CA SER A 166 -8.16 6.53 -15.99
C SER A 166 -8.49 5.80 -17.30
N SER A 167 -8.71 4.49 -17.24
CA SER A 167 -8.94 3.67 -18.43
C SER A 167 -10.32 3.03 -18.50
N ASN A 168 -11.09 3.14 -17.41
CA ASN A 168 -12.31 2.37 -17.21
C ASN A 168 -13.61 3.08 -17.64
N TRP A 169 -13.50 4.32 -18.12
CA TRP A 169 -14.60 5.11 -18.68
C TRP A 169 -14.47 5.24 -20.20
N GLN A 170 -15.57 5.07 -20.95
CA GLN A 170 -15.52 5.03 -22.42
C GLN A 170 -15.21 6.38 -23.09
N ASN A 171 -15.73 7.48 -22.55
CA ASN A 171 -15.70 8.81 -23.20
C ASN A 171 -15.10 9.91 -22.31
N GLN A 172 -14.51 9.54 -21.18
CA GLN A 172 -13.99 10.46 -20.20
C GLN A 172 -12.67 9.93 -19.67
N THR A 173 -11.64 10.77 -19.67
CA THR A 173 -10.34 10.42 -19.11
C THR A 173 -10.00 11.38 -17.99
N PHE A 174 -9.94 10.86 -16.76
CA PHE A 174 -9.42 11.60 -15.63
C PHE A 174 -7.90 11.58 -15.65
N VAL A 175 -7.31 12.75 -15.41
CA VAL A 175 -5.86 12.92 -15.33
C VAL A 175 -5.48 13.08 -13.87
N LEU A 176 -4.74 12.10 -13.35
CA LEU A 176 -4.22 12.11 -11.99
C LEU A 176 -2.72 12.37 -12.08
N ALA A 177 -2.25 13.44 -11.46
CA ALA A 177 -0.87 13.87 -11.54
C ALA A 177 -0.25 14.03 -10.16
N PHE A 178 0.94 13.48 -10.00
CA PHE A 178 1.87 13.84 -8.95
C PHE A 178 3.02 14.62 -9.58
N LEU A 179 3.09 15.91 -9.28
CA LEU A 179 4.08 16.84 -9.83
C LEU A 179 4.95 17.30 -8.66
N ALA A 180 6.11 16.67 -8.45
CA ALA A 180 6.95 16.87 -7.27
C ALA A 180 7.60 18.25 -7.16
N SER A 181 7.61 19.04 -8.24
CA SER A 181 8.26 20.35 -8.28
C SER A 181 7.52 21.36 -9.17
N PRO A 182 7.73 22.67 -8.99
CA PRO A 182 7.22 23.70 -9.91
C PRO A 182 7.77 23.58 -11.34
N GLU A 183 8.88 22.88 -11.54
CA GLU A 183 9.41 22.55 -12.86
C GLU A 183 8.58 21.45 -13.53
N ALA A 184 8.18 20.42 -12.78
CA ALA A 184 7.27 19.38 -13.26
C ALA A 184 5.92 19.97 -13.72
N GLU A 185 5.39 20.93 -12.96
CA GLU A 185 4.17 21.64 -13.34
C GLU A 185 4.33 22.40 -14.65
N ARG A 186 5.40 23.17 -14.79
CA ARG A 186 5.70 23.91 -16.03
C ARG A 186 5.85 22.97 -17.22
N CYS A 187 6.62 21.90 -17.08
CA CYS A 187 6.81 20.90 -18.12
C CYS A 187 5.47 20.27 -18.56
N PHE A 188 4.59 19.94 -17.62
CA PHE A 188 3.29 19.36 -17.96
C PHE A 188 2.34 20.38 -18.61
N VAL A 189 2.37 21.65 -18.19
CA VAL A 189 1.64 22.73 -18.89
C VAL A 189 2.17 22.94 -20.30
N ASP A 190 3.48 23.00 -20.48
CA ASP A 190 4.09 23.17 -21.79
C ASP A 190 3.70 22.02 -22.74
N THR A 191 3.62 20.80 -22.19
CA THR A 191 3.10 19.62 -22.90
C THR A 191 1.64 19.80 -23.31
N TRP A 192 0.77 20.29 -22.43
CA TRP A 192 -0.61 20.60 -22.77
C TRP A 192 -0.73 21.72 -23.82
N LEU A 193 0.05 22.79 -23.70
CA LEU A 193 0.08 23.88 -24.68
C LEU A 193 0.53 23.39 -26.05
N ALA A 194 1.49 22.48 -26.11
CA ALA A 194 1.92 21.83 -27.35
C ALA A 194 0.83 20.93 -27.97
N ALA A 195 -0.10 20.41 -27.17
CA ALA A 195 -1.23 19.62 -27.65
C ALA A 195 -2.35 20.46 -28.28
N GLN A 196 -2.51 21.73 -27.86
CA GLN A 196 -3.64 22.58 -28.26
C GLN A 196 -3.79 22.80 -29.77
N PRO A 197 -2.73 22.96 -30.59
CA PRO A 197 -2.87 23.13 -32.03
C PRO A 197 -3.55 21.95 -32.75
N ALA A 198 -3.54 20.76 -32.15
CA ALA A 198 -4.23 19.58 -32.69
C ALA A 198 -5.75 19.60 -32.39
N LEU A 199 -6.22 20.51 -31.53
CA LEU A 199 -7.61 20.61 -31.10
C LEU A 199 -8.32 21.73 -31.87
N ALA A 200 -9.49 21.43 -32.43
CA ALA A 200 -10.30 22.43 -33.13
C ALA A 200 -10.78 23.56 -32.20
N ALA A 201 -11.09 23.21 -30.95
CA ALA A 201 -11.51 24.16 -29.90
C ALA A 201 -11.15 23.59 -28.52
N PRO A 202 -9.95 23.89 -27.98
CA PRO A 202 -9.56 23.40 -26.65
C PRO A 202 -10.47 24.02 -25.58
N ARG A 203 -11.00 23.18 -24.69
CA ARG A 203 -11.93 23.61 -23.64
C ARG A 203 -11.21 24.22 -22.43
N LEU A 204 -9.95 23.82 -22.23
CA LEU A 204 -9.09 24.25 -21.12
C LEU A 204 -7.90 25.04 -21.65
N SER A 205 -7.70 26.25 -21.12
CA SER A 205 -6.45 27.01 -21.31
C SER A 205 -5.29 26.40 -20.52
N GLY A 206 -4.06 26.87 -20.74
CA GLY A 206 -2.88 26.40 -19.98
C GLY A 206 -3.06 26.42 -18.46
N PRO A 207 -3.37 27.59 -17.84
CA PRO A 207 -3.62 27.66 -16.41
C PRO A 207 -4.85 26.87 -15.96
N ALA A 208 -5.95 26.91 -16.73
CA ALA A 208 -7.17 26.17 -16.39
C ALA A 208 -6.96 24.64 -16.44
N PHE A 209 -6.01 24.16 -17.24
CA PHE A 209 -5.64 22.75 -17.28
C PHE A 209 -5.04 22.28 -15.96
N LEU A 210 -4.12 23.04 -15.35
CA LEU A 210 -3.55 22.70 -14.03
C LEU A 210 -4.63 22.62 -12.94
N GLU A 211 -5.61 23.53 -13.00
CA GLU A 211 -6.73 23.54 -12.06
C GLU A 211 -7.65 22.32 -12.23
N ALA A 212 -7.74 21.77 -13.45
CA ALA A 212 -8.50 20.57 -13.76
C ALA A 212 -7.79 19.25 -13.37
N LEU A 213 -6.49 19.26 -13.04
CA LEU A 213 -5.75 18.05 -12.70
C LEU A 213 -6.14 17.50 -11.33
N GLN A 214 -6.47 16.21 -11.26
CA GLN A 214 -6.56 15.51 -9.98
C GLN A 214 -5.14 15.34 -9.43
N ARG A 215 -4.92 15.69 -8.16
CA ARG A 215 -3.61 15.50 -7.51
C ARG A 215 -3.72 14.29 -6.60
N PHE A 216 -2.73 13.41 -6.65
CA PHE A 216 -2.65 12.27 -5.74
C PHE A 216 -1.34 12.34 -4.93
N PRO A 217 -1.31 11.76 -3.71
CA PRO A 217 -0.08 11.67 -2.94
C PRO A 217 0.85 10.73 -3.69
N GLY A 218 1.96 11.25 -4.22
CA GLY A 218 2.79 10.57 -5.21
C GLY A 218 3.21 9.14 -4.89
N LEU A 219 3.75 8.46 -5.89
CA LEU A 219 4.36 7.14 -5.76
C LEU A 219 5.67 7.28 -4.97
N ALA A 220 5.57 7.44 -3.65
CA ALA A 220 6.75 7.51 -2.79
C ALA A 220 7.50 6.19 -2.94
N LYS A 221 8.75 6.26 -3.40
CA LYS A 221 9.64 5.10 -3.41
C LYS A 221 9.87 4.68 -1.97
N GLY A 222 9.59 3.42 -1.66
CA GLY A 222 9.96 2.84 -0.38
C GLY A 222 11.34 2.17 -0.46
N VAL A 223 11.68 1.47 0.61
CA VAL A 223 12.80 0.53 0.67
C VAL A 223 12.23 -0.86 0.45
N PRO A 224 12.78 -1.67 -0.48
CA PRO A 224 12.37 -3.06 -0.66
C PRO A 224 12.45 -3.85 0.65
N LEU A 225 11.40 -4.59 0.98
CA LEU A 225 11.31 -5.30 2.24
C LEU A 225 12.33 -6.44 2.33
N ASP A 226 12.66 -7.08 1.20
CA ASP A 226 13.71 -8.10 1.12
C ASP A 226 15.09 -7.54 1.48
N GLU A 227 15.42 -6.31 1.05
CA GLU A 227 16.64 -5.59 1.45
C GLU A 227 16.66 -5.31 2.96
N VAL A 228 15.57 -4.79 3.51
CA VAL A 228 15.43 -4.54 4.96
C VAL A 228 15.60 -5.85 5.74
N MET A 229 14.96 -6.93 5.27
CA MET A 229 15.08 -8.25 5.87
C MET A 229 16.51 -8.80 5.77
N ALA A 230 17.21 -8.57 4.66
CA ALA A 230 18.60 -8.97 4.48
C ALA A 230 19.53 -8.24 5.47
N GLU A 231 19.33 -6.93 5.67
CA GLU A 231 20.10 -6.16 6.65
C GLU A 231 19.79 -6.60 8.09
N MET A 232 18.51 -6.85 8.43
CA MET A 232 18.13 -7.42 9.72
C MET A 232 18.85 -8.77 9.98
N ARG A 233 18.96 -9.62 8.95
CA ARG A 233 19.71 -10.89 9.04
C ARG A 233 21.21 -10.67 9.26
N GLN A 234 21.80 -9.65 8.64
CA GLN A 234 23.21 -9.32 8.84
C GLN A 234 23.47 -8.89 10.30
N PHE A 235 22.60 -8.06 10.90
CA PHE A 235 22.74 -7.71 12.32
C PHE A 235 22.64 -8.94 13.23
N VAL A 236 21.69 -9.84 12.96
CA VAL A 236 21.56 -11.09 13.71
C VAL A 236 22.80 -11.98 13.56
N ALA A 237 23.34 -12.11 12.35
CA ALA A 237 24.52 -12.93 12.08
C ALA A 237 25.80 -12.35 12.70
N ALA A 238 25.89 -11.02 12.82
CA ALA A 238 27.03 -10.33 13.43
C ALA A 238 27.12 -10.55 14.96
N ASP A 239 25.99 -10.76 15.64
CA ASP A 239 25.96 -10.95 17.10
C ASP A 239 25.01 -12.08 17.57
N PRO A 240 25.37 -13.36 17.30
CA PRO A 240 24.55 -14.51 17.67
C PRO A 240 24.45 -14.68 19.20
N GLU A 241 25.41 -14.17 19.98
CA GLU A 241 25.36 -14.21 21.44
C GLU A 241 24.36 -13.21 22.03
N ALA A 242 24.30 -12.00 21.47
CA ALA A 242 23.25 -11.05 21.82
C ALA A 242 21.87 -11.60 21.49
N LEU A 243 21.71 -12.25 20.34
CA LEU A 243 20.46 -12.93 20.01
C LEU A 243 20.13 -14.03 21.02
N ARG A 244 21.07 -14.91 21.39
CA ARG A 244 20.86 -15.91 22.46
C ARG A 244 20.35 -15.29 23.75
N SER A 245 20.98 -14.19 24.15
CA SER A 245 20.62 -13.44 25.35
C SER A 245 19.21 -12.87 25.28
N LEU A 246 18.84 -12.24 24.16
CA LEU A 246 17.50 -11.70 23.92
C LEU A 246 16.43 -12.81 24.00
N LEU A 247 16.75 -13.98 23.47
CA LEU A 247 15.84 -15.11 23.42
C LEU A 247 15.82 -15.94 24.71
N CYS A 248 16.63 -15.57 25.71
CA CYS A 248 16.80 -16.35 26.94
C CYS A 248 17.14 -17.83 26.67
N LEU A 249 17.87 -18.11 25.59
CA LEU A 249 18.29 -19.47 25.24
C LEU A 249 19.45 -19.90 26.12
N ALA A 250 19.42 -21.16 26.56
CA ALA A 250 20.50 -21.74 27.36
C ALA A 250 21.82 -21.84 26.56
N GLU A 251 22.95 -21.76 27.26
CA GLU A 251 24.27 -22.04 26.68
C GLU A 251 24.31 -23.48 26.14
N GLY A 252 24.64 -23.64 24.86
CA GLY A 252 24.71 -24.94 24.17
C GLY A 252 23.60 -25.21 23.15
N ASP A 253 22.58 -24.34 23.09
CA ASP A 253 21.58 -24.41 22.02
C ASP A 253 22.23 -23.96 20.69
N ASP A 254 22.40 -24.93 19.78
CA ASP A 254 23.19 -24.78 18.56
C ASP A 254 22.43 -23.97 17.50
N LEU A 255 22.42 -22.65 17.69
CA LEU A 255 21.89 -21.68 16.72
C LEU A 255 22.55 -21.78 15.35
N ALA A 256 23.78 -22.28 15.22
CA ALA A 256 24.42 -22.45 13.92
C ALA A 256 23.79 -23.59 13.09
N LYS A 257 23.08 -24.53 13.73
CA LYS A 257 22.27 -25.56 13.06
C LYS A 257 20.84 -25.12 12.78
N ARG A 258 20.36 -24.06 13.42
CA ARG A 258 19.04 -23.48 13.14
C ARG A 258 19.25 -22.44 12.03
N ASP A 259 18.55 -22.63 10.93
CA ASP A 259 18.46 -21.67 9.85
C ASP A 259 18.35 -20.24 10.44
N PRO A 260 19.20 -19.27 10.06
CA PRO A 260 19.09 -17.89 10.53
C PRO A 260 17.73 -17.25 10.21
N LEU A 261 16.91 -17.86 9.34
CA LEU A 261 15.49 -17.53 9.15
C LEU A 261 14.62 -17.89 10.36
N ARG A 262 15.08 -18.76 11.26
CA ARG A 262 14.46 -19.12 12.56
C ARG A 262 14.87 -18.18 13.69
N VAL A 263 15.06 -16.89 13.42
CA VAL A 263 14.78 -15.90 14.47
C VAL A 263 13.37 -16.21 14.99
N PRO A 264 13.12 -16.23 16.31
CA PRO A 264 11.81 -16.55 16.83
C PRO A 264 10.75 -15.71 16.14
N GLN A 265 9.72 -16.38 15.65
CA GLN A 265 8.64 -15.79 14.86
C GLN A 265 8.06 -14.54 15.54
N GLU A 266 8.08 -14.52 16.87
CA GLU A 266 7.64 -13.38 17.67
C GLU A 266 8.52 -12.13 17.51
N LEU A 267 9.85 -12.26 17.43
CA LEU A 267 10.74 -11.12 17.19
C LEU A 267 10.55 -10.57 15.76
N TRP A 268 10.41 -11.45 14.76
CA TRP A 268 10.06 -11.03 13.40
C TRP A 268 8.72 -10.29 13.38
N ARG A 269 7.68 -10.88 13.99
CA ARG A 269 6.36 -10.26 14.10
C ARG A 269 6.44 -8.86 14.73
N GLN A 270 7.21 -8.69 15.80
CA GLN A 270 7.37 -7.40 16.46
C GLN A 270 8.06 -6.34 15.59
N LEU A 271 9.15 -6.72 14.89
CA LEU A 271 9.89 -5.79 14.03
C LEU A 271 9.08 -5.43 12.78
N LEU A 272 8.48 -6.43 12.14
CA LEU A 272 7.71 -6.24 10.91
C LEU A 272 6.38 -5.50 11.17
N ALA A 273 5.76 -5.68 12.34
CA ALA A 273 4.59 -4.88 12.72
C ALA A 273 4.88 -3.37 12.88
N ARG A 274 6.16 -2.97 12.98
CA ARG A 274 6.57 -1.56 13.03
C ARG A 274 6.85 -0.97 11.65
N LEU A 275 7.08 -1.82 10.64
CA LEU A 275 7.22 -1.36 9.28
C LEU A 275 5.88 -0.83 8.77
N ARG A 276 5.94 0.19 7.91
CA ARG A 276 4.77 0.81 7.29
C ARG A 276 4.86 0.64 5.80
N LEU A 277 3.77 0.20 5.20
CA LEU A 277 3.71 0.00 3.75
C LEU A 277 3.85 1.33 3.03
N ALA A 278 4.69 1.33 2.00
CA ALA A 278 4.75 2.38 1.00
C ALA A 278 4.11 1.90 -0.31
N ARG A 279 4.43 0.67 -0.72
CA ARG A 279 4.10 0.12 -2.03
C ARG A 279 3.95 -1.40 -1.98
N VAL A 280 3.10 -1.94 -2.85
CA VAL A 280 3.00 -3.39 -3.13
C VAL A 280 2.95 -3.55 -4.64
N GLU A 281 3.91 -4.29 -5.21
CA GLU A 281 4.03 -4.60 -6.63
C GLU A 281 3.85 -3.36 -7.51
N ASN A 282 4.68 -2.36 -7.23
CA ASN A 282 4.62 -1.04 -7.87
C ASN A 282 3.36 -0.20 -7.59
N MET A 283 2.33 -0.70 -6.89
CA MET A 283 1.12 0.05 -6.55
C MET A 283 1.21 0.75 -5.19
N PRO A 284 0.78 2.02 -5.05
CA PRO A 284 0.71 2.70 -3.75
C PRO A 284 -0.21 1.99 -2.76
N ALA A 285 0.33 1.58 -1.62
CA ALA A 285 -0.41 0.87 -0.59
C ALA A 285 -0.13 1.48 0.78
N ARG A 286 -0.61 2.70 1.01
CA ARG A 286 -0.35 3.44 2.27
C ARG A 286 -1.41 3.07 3.30
N MET A 287 -1.29 1.88 3.89
CA MET A 287 -2.25 1.37 4.87
C MET A 287 -1.64 1.47 6.27
N ASP A 288 -1.94 2.55 6.98
CA ASP A 288 -1.32 2.88 8.26
C ASP A 288 -1.65 1.85 9.36
N THR A 289 -2.81 1.20 9.24
CA THR A 289 -3.28 0.18 10.19
C THR A 289 -2.74 -1.22 9.89
N ALA A 290 -2.21 -1.44 8.68
CA ALA A 290 -1.74 -2.75 8.24
C ALA A 290 -0.39 -3.11 8.88
N ARG A 291 -0.29 -4.35 9.34
CA ARG A 291 0.93 -4.94 9.90
C ARG A 291 1.48 -5.96 8.93
N LEU A 292 2.81 -6.10 8.94
CA LEU A 292 3.50 -7.11 8.14
C LEU A 292 3.80 -8.32 9.01
N GLU A 293 3.43 -9.50 8.52
CA GLU A 293 3.75 -10.78 9.14
C GLU A 293 4.36 -11.74 8.11
N LEU A 294 5.37 -12.51 8.51
CA LEU A 294 5.90 -13.56 7.64
C LEU A 294 5.05 -14.82 7.78
N GLY A 295 4.71 -15.38 6.63
CA GLY A 295 4.03 -16.67 6.53
C GLY A 295 4.68 -17.55 5.48
N LEU A 296 4.29 -18.82 5.48
CA LEU A 296 4.57 -19.72 4.37
C LEU A 296 3.38 -19.67 3.42
N LEU A 297 3.63 -19.36 2.15
CA LEU A 297 2.62 -19.50 1.11
C LEU A 297 2.44 -20.99 0.82
N ASP A 298 1.42 -21.60 1.44
CA ASP A 298 1.07 -23.00 1.18
C ASP A 298 0.22 -23.06 -0.11
N GLY A 299 0.89 -23.17 -1.25
CA GLY A 299 0.28 -23.52 -2.54
C GLY A 299 0.09 -22.36 -3.53
N PRO A 300 -0.30 -22.67 -4.78
CA PRO A 300 -0.47 -21.71 -5.87
C PRO A 300 -1.70 -20.78 -5.73
N GLY A 301 -2.36 -20.74 -4.57
CA GLY A 301 -3.62 -20.00 -4.35
C GLY A 301 -3.47 -18.63 -3.68
N GLY A 302 -2.26 -18.23 -3.27
CA GLY A 302 -1.99 -16.88 -2.78
C GLY A 302 -1.46 -16.01 -3.90
N LEU A 303 -2.33 -15.19 -4.49
CA LEU A 303 -2.10 -14.31 -5.65
C LEU A 303 -1.85 -15.05 -6.97
N GLU A 304 -2.91 -15.17 -7.77
CA GLU A 304 -2.76 -15.21 -9.24
C GLU A 304 -2.30 -13.85 -9.75
N ILE A 305 -1.05 -13.51 -9.44
CA ILE A 305 -0.28 -12.57 -10.24
C ILE A 305 0.67 -13.42 -11.05
N SER A 306 0.15 -13.82 -12.21
CA SER A 306 0.90 -14.23 -13.39
C SER A 306 2.11 -15.17 -13.16
N ARG A 307 1.83 -16.49 -13.23
CA ARG A 307 2.68 -17.60 -13.73
C ARG A 307 3.80 -18.16 -12.83
N SER A 308 3.70 -19.47 -12.56
CA SER A 308 4.67 -20.52 -12.95
C SER A 308 4.52 -21.75 -12.04
N GLU A 309 4.49 -22.94 -12.65
CA GLU A 309 4.36 -24.24 -11.98
C GLU A 309 5.56 -24.55 -11.05
N ALA A 310 5.25 -25.17 -9.90
CA ALA A 310 6.17 -25.81 -8.95
C ALA A 310 7.24 -24.91 -8.31
N CYS A 311 6.83 -24.01 -7.40
CA CYS A 311 7.77 -23.32 -6.52
C CYS A 311 7.88 -24.02 -5.14
N PRO A 312 9.09 -24.16 -4.56
CA PRO A 312 9.26 -24.54 -3.15
C PRO A 312 8.51 -23.55 -2.25
N LYS A 313 8.20 -23.97 -1.01
CA LYS A 313 7.56 -23.11 0.01
C LYS A 313 8.25 -21.74 0.02
N THR A 314 7.59 -20.75 -0.56
CA THR A 314 8.13 -19.41 -0.70
C THR A 314 7.67 -18.61 0.52
N ILE A 315 8.61 -17.88 1.13
CA ILE A 315 8.28 -16.98 2.23
C ILE A 315 7.37 -15.89 1.67
N GLY A 316 6.17 -15.76 2.22
CA GLY A 316 5.23 -14.68 1.89
C GLY A 316 5.15 -13.68 3.03
N VAL A 317 4.67 -12.49 2.69
CA VAL A 317 4.35 -11.42 3.62
C VAL A 317 2.85 -11.23 3.62
N LEU A 318 2.23 -11.50 4.76
CA LEU A 318 0.85 -11.15 5.04
C LEU A 318 0.80 -9.70 5.49
N MET A 319 0.06 -8.87 4.77
CA MET A 319 -0.29 -7.52 5.18
C MET A 319 -1.71 -7.55 5.69
N THR A 320 -1.89 -7.35 7.00
CA THR A 320 -3.21 -7.43 7.61
C THR A 320 -3.42 -6.43 8.74
N ASN A 321 -4.63 -5.91 8.85
CA ASN A 321 -5.12 -5.25 10.07
C ASN A 321 -6.15 -6.11 10.81
N GLY A 322 -6.48 -7.32 10.35
CA GLY A 322 -7.50 -8.18 10.93
C GLY A 322 -8.93 -7.64 10.81
N ARG A 323 -9.16 -6.67 9.90
CA ARG A 323 -10.47 -6.06 9.62
C ARG A 323 -10.77 -6.09 8.12
N ASN A 324 -10.30 -5.09 7.39
CA ASN A 324 -10.61 -4.86 5.98
C ASN A 324 -9.35 -4.88 5.10
N VAL A 325 -8.18 -5.12 5.68
CA VAL A 325 -6.94 -5.35 4.96
C VAL A 325 -6.48 -6.76 5.25
N GLU A 326 -6.42 -7.56 4.19
CA GLU A 326 -5.80 -8.87 4.17
C GLU A 326 -5.31 -9.13 2.74
N LEU A 327 -4.01 -9.02 2.53
CA LEU A 327 -3.38 -9.36 1.26
C LEU A 327 -2.03 -10.06 1.51
N TRP A 328 -1.66 -10.91 0.57
CA TRP A 328 -0.36 -11.57 0.55
C TRP A 328 0.51 -10.94 -0.53
N SER A 329 1.83 -11.02 -0.36
CA SER A 329 2.78 -10.72 -1.44
C SER A 329 4.12 -11.37 -1.15
N ARG A 330 5.03 -11.35 -2.12
CA ARG A 330 6.42 -11.73 -1.89
C ARG A 330 7.17 -10.56 -1.24
N PRO A 331 8.21 -10.83 -0.43
CA PRO A 331 9.01 -9.76 0.17
C PRO A 331 9.59 -8.77 -0.85
N GLU A 332 10.08 -9.24 -1.99
CA GLU A 332 10.64 -8.40 -3.06
C GLU A 332 9.62 -7.46 -3.72
N ASP A 333 8.33 -7.80 -3.63
CA ASP A 333 7.23 -7.02 -4.18
C ASP A 333 6.68 -6.01 -3.15
N VAL A 334 7.16 -6.01 -1.91
CA VAL A 334 6.70 -5.09 -0.87
C VAL A 334 7.76 -4.04 -0.61
N GLU A 335 7.36 -2.78 -0.61
CA GLU A 335 8.21 -1.69 -0.13
C GLU A 335 7.63 -1.05 1.11
N VAL A 336 8.52 -0.72 2.03
CA VAL A 336 8.20 -0.06 3.30
C VAL A 336 8.73 1.36 3.31
N THR A 337 8.16 2.23 4.13
CA THR A 337 8.65 3.60 4.25
C THR A 337 10.08 3.61 4.81
N GLU A 338 10.94 4.47 4.26
CA GLU A 338 12.34 4.57 4.68
C GLU A 338 12.48 4.85 6.19
N GLU A 339 11.61 5.71 6.72
CA GLU A 339 11.57 6.03 8.15
C GLU A 339 11.28 4.79 9.01
N SER A 340 10.28 3.99 8.63
CA SER A 340 9.92 2.80 9.40
C SER A 340 10.98 1.70 9.30
N ALA A 341 11.59 1.53 8.11
CA ALA A 341 12.72 0.62 7.90
C ALA A 341 13.91 0.99 8.79
N ARG A 342 14.34 2.25 8.74
CA ARG A 342 15.44 2.77 9.55
C ARG A 342 15.18 2.60 11.03
N SER A 343 13.97 2.93 11.49
CA SER A 343 13.58 2.78 12.89
C SER A 343 13.65 1.31 13.36
N ALA A 344 13.12 0.38 12.56
CA ALA A 344 13.15 -1.05 12.87
C ALA A 344 14.59 -1.61 12.89
N LEU A 345 15.43 -1.19 11.94
CA LEU A 345 16.84 -1.57 11.89
C LEU A 345 17.64 -1.02 13.08
N MET A 346 17.44 0.26 13.43
CA MET A 346 18.07 0.88 14.60
C MET A 346 17.65 0.19 15.90
N GLU A 347 16.37 -0.16 16.04
CA GLU A 347 15.86 -0.91 17.19
C GLU A 347 16.47 -2.31 17.27
N LEU A 348 16.55 -3.04 16.16
CA LEU A 348 17.15 -4.37 16.13
C LEU A 348 18.62 -4.30 16.51
N ASN A 349 19.39 -3.40 15.89
CA ASN A 349 20.79 -3.17 16.22
C ASN A 349 20.95 -2.79 17.71
N TRP A 350 20.06 -1.96 18.24
CA TRP A 350 20.03 -1.63 19.66
C TRP A 350 19.81 -2.86 20.53
N LYS A 351 18.78 -3.66 20.22
CA LYS A 351 18.44 -4.90 20.93
C LYS A 351 19.63 -5.87 20.93
N LEU A 352 20.35 -5.96 19.81
CA LEU A 352 21.50 -6.84 19.62
C LEU A 352 22.82 -6.29 20.16
N ASN A 353 22.86 -5.12 20.81
CA ASN A 353 24.11 -4.58 21.35
C ASN A 353 24.63 -5.44 22.53
N ARG A 354 25.60 -6.33 22.27
CA ARG A 354 26.19 -7.24 23.27
C ARG A 354 26.86 -6.54 24.45
N LEU A 355 27.57 -5.44 24.23
CA LEU A 355 28.23 -4.72 25.32
C LEU A 355 27.20 -4.17 26.31
N ARG A 356 26.13 -3.57 25.79
CA ARG A 356 24.98 -3.11 26.59
C ARG A 356 24.33 -4.27 27.33
N LEU A 357 24.03 -5.38 26.64
CA LEU A 357 23.43 -6.56 27.25
C LEU A 357 24.32 -7.12 28.37
N ALA A 358 25.64 -7.17 28.18
CA ALA A 358 26.59 -7.61 29.18
C ALA A 358 26.62 -6.69 30.42
N VAL A 359 26.57 -5.36 30.23
CA VAL A 359 26.48 -4.40 31.34
C VAL A 359 25.17 -4.57 32.11
N VAL A 360 24.04 -4.65 31.42
CA VAL A 360 22.71 -4.81 32.06
C VAL A 360 22.63 -6.14 32.80
N GLN A 361 23.06 -7.24 32.19
CA GLN A 361 23.08 -8.56 32.83
C GLN A 361 24.02 -8.60 34.05
N ARG A 362 25.21 -8.00 33.95
CA ARG A 362 26.14 -7.89 35.08
C ARG A 362 25.52 -7.07 36.22
N ALA A 363 24.90 -5.93 35.91
CA ALA A 363 24.22 -5.11 36.90
C ALA A 363 23.07 -5.88 37.58
N ARG A 364 22.25 -6.63 36.81
CA ARG A 364 21.18 -7.48 37.34
C ARG A 364 21.70 -8.58 38.26
N ARG A 365 22.76 -9.30 37.86
CA ARG A 365 23.42 -10.35 38.68
C ARG A 365 24.02 -9.79 39.97
N GLN A 366 24.53 -8.56 39.94
CA GLN A 366 25.16 -7.90 41.09
C GLN A 366 24.18 -7.02 41.88
N HIS A 367 22.89 -7.00 41.51
CA HIS A 367 21.86 -6.13 42.07
C HIS A 367 22.24 -4.63 42.12
N LEU A 368 23.04 -4.17 41.15
CA LEU A 368 23.54 -2.79 41.08
C LEU A 368 22.46 -1.83 40.57
N ARG A 369 21.85 -1.08 41.48
CA ARG A 369 20.88 -0.01 41.14
C ARG A 369 21.61 1.27 40.70
N PRO A 370 21.04 2.06 39.77
CA PRO A 370 19.73 1.88 39.14
C PRO A 370 19.74 0.92 37.93
N LEU A 371 20.91 0.58 37.39
CA LEU A 371 21.05 -0.19 36.13
C LEU A 371 20.32 -1.53 36.14
N ALA A 372 20.28 -2.23 37.27
CA ALA A 372 19.56 -3.50 37.42
C ALA A 372 18.04 -3.37 37.26
N LEU A 373 17.49 -2.17 37.47
CA LEU A 373 16.05 -1.87 37.40
C LEU A 373 15.62 -1.22 36.09
N LEU A 374 16.57 -0.90 35.20
CA LEU A 374 16.21 -0.31 33.92
C LEU A 374 15.45 -1.35 33.09
N GLU A 375 14.22 -0.99 32.76
CA GLU A 375 13.49 -1.57 31.64
C GLU A 375 14.28 -1.27 30.35
N ASP A 376 14.16 -2.12 29.35
CA ASP A 376 15.02 -2.06 28.14
C ASP A 376 14.88 -0.71 27.40
N ASP A 377 13.73 -0.03 27.53
CA ASP A 377 13.45 1.30 26.98
C ASP A 377 14.12 2.43 27.78
N ALA A 378 14.18 2.31 29.12
CA ALA A 378 14.91 3.25 29.96
C ALA A 378 16.42 3.08 29.79
N ALA A 379 16.88 1.84 29.56
CA ALA A 379 18.25 1.56 29.17
C ALA A 379 18.58 2.20 27.81
N TYR A 380 17.65 2.22 26.84
CA TYR A 380 17.83 2.95 25.58
C TYR A 380 18.25 4.40 25.82
N LEU A 381 17.43 5.15 26.55
CA LEU A 381 17.66 6.58 26.80
C LEU A 381 18.96 6.86 27.57
N VAL A 382 19.27 6.03 28.57
CA VAL A 382 20.50 6.21 29.36
C VAL A 382 21.74 5.94 28.52
N PHE A 383 21.76 4.83 27.78
CA PHE A 383 22.94 4.47 26.99
C PHE A 383 23.07 5.31 25.72
N SER A 384 21.99 5.78 25.10
CA SER A 384 22.05 6.73 23.98
C SER A 384 22.61 8.08 24.43
N PHE A 385 22.31 8.51 25.67
CA PHE A 385 22.84 9.73 26.26
C PHE A 385 24.31 9.61 26.67
N VAL A 386 24.72 8.47 27.24
CA VAL A 386 26.08 8.26 27.74
C VAL A 386 27.07 7.83 26.64
N ALA A 387 26.57 7.20 25.57
CA ALA A 387 27.36 6.68 24.46
C ALA A 387 27.00 7.35 23.12
N GLU A 388 26.73 8.66 23.13
CA GLU A 388 26.85 9.42 21.89
C GLU A 388 28.24 9.15 21.33
N ARG A 389 28.31 8.71 20.06
CA ARG A 389 29.57 8.45 19.36
C ARG A 389 30.50 9.62 19.66
N PRO A 390 31.75 9.38 20.11
CA PRO A 390 32.72 10.47 20.15
C PRO A 390 32.73 11.12 18.76
N PRO A 391 32.78 12.46 18.65
CA PRO A 391 32.81 13.12 17.36
C PRO A 391 33.90 12.44 16.53
N SER A 392 33.55 12.02 15.32
CA SER A 392 34.54 11.49 14.40
C SER A 392 35.56 12.59 14.16
N ASP A 393 36.77 12.40 14.68
CA ASP A 393 37.89 13.28 14.38
C ASP A 393 38.11 13.21 12.86
N GLU A 394 37.68 14.25 12.14
CA GLU A 394 38.17 14.59 10.79
C GLU A 394 39.61 15.11 10.88
#